data_AF-A0A7K1GWF9-F1
#
_entry.id   AF-A0A7K1GWF9-F1
#
_cell.length_a   1.000
_cell.length_b   1.000
_cell.length_c   1.000
_cell.angle_alpha   90.00
_cell.angle_beta   90.00
_cell.angle_gamma   90.00
#
_symmetry.space_group_name_H-M   'P 1'
#
loop_
_entity.id
_entity.type
_entity.pdbx_description
1 polymer ?
#
loop_
_entity_poly.entity_id
_entity_poly.type
_entity_poly.pdbx_seq_one_letter_code
_entity_poly.pdbx_strand_id
1 'polypeptide(L)'
;MPVLDLAGCAATLGVSRLQVQRWDSTGQFAPPRTGQGTHRRWCRTDLYEWAATSPLHLADRVPLRHWPTATGPRPYLGARLVAGNVALLWATQVGTMAVVWPVSGRRPTPRAHLPPLLRAWGVVGAAAVAPGLGDGGPDVDPLPMTPAQDEAALSWTDLSALVGQPLPYWPLPLRREVLITRWRPGQPTVQALAGDSELDTDALLELAILYPTDHPAARLLVTLARTILRRKAESAGREIDTVAPTVAAGTTVVAARPLPVPLVDRDQLDEATRRAGWREILCRQDALAEHCLSQMLKWDNGADCPFGHRFTVRRASPTADEWTARLEPTVRTAAFRLLGDVGTDHETLRDPATEAPVVRRRDGDGTELRAAAPQRLPTTSPLAEIILDHPIWVRTADGTLYPAPQGSFWGIGWGYPGFGPSCLALLIDRLLDDINAQAADSATGAPDGLRRLTRITMPRGTVLTRRQLESARAGTWRPTRDDFPVHEGRHDAPPRFM
;
A
#
# COMPACT_ATOMS: atom_id res chain seq x y z
N MET A 1 -41.38 17.64 1.60
CA MET A 1 -40.88 16.27 1.33
C MET A 1 -41.62 15.70 0.12
N PRO A 2 -40.96 14.95 -0.78
CA PRO A 2 -41.63 14.37 -1.94
C PRO A 2 -42.67 13.35 -1.48
N VAL A 3 -43.86 13.47 -2.03
CA VAL A 3 -45.02 12.66 -1.67
C VAL A 3 -45.24 11.63 -2.77
N LEU A 4 -45.31 10.35 -2.41
CA LEU A 4 -45.38 9.21 -3.31
C LEU A 4 -46.84 8.85 -3.64
N ASP A 5 -47.08 8.42 -4.87
CA ASP A 5 -48.28 7.66 -5.24
C ASP A 5 -48.00 6.15 -5.13
N LEU A 6 -48.97 5.29 -5.48
CA LEU A 6 -48.80 3.83 -5.40
C LEU A 6 -47.65 3.32 -6.29
N ALA A 7 -47.37 3.97 -7.41
CA ALA A 7 -46.24 3.59 -8.28
C ALA A 7 -44.90 3.98 -7.64
N GLY A 8 -44.83 5.17 -7.03
CA GLY A 8 -43.70 5.62 -6.23
C GLY A 8 -43.45 4.72 -5.02
N CYS A 9 -44.50 4.26 -4.32
CA CYS A 9 -44.39 3.30 -3.23
C CYS A 9 -43.84 1.95 -3.72
N ALA A 10 -44.32 1.45 -4.86
CA ALA A 10 -43.87 0.21 -5.46
C ALA A 10 -42.39 0.27 -5.84
N ALA A 11 -41.96 1.36 -6.49
CA ALA A 11 -40.56 1.61 -6.84
C ALA A 11 -39.68 1.69 -5.59
N THR A 12 -40.12 2.43 -4.57
CA THR A 12 -39.39 2.60 -3.30
C THR A 12 -39.18 1.27 -2.56
N LEU A 13 -40.16 0.36 -2.60
CA LEU A 13 -40.07 -0.95 -1.95
C LEU A 13 -39.53 -2.06 -2.87
N GLY A 14 -39.23 -1.74 -4.14
CA GLY A 14 -38.78 -2.73 -5.13
C GLY A 14 -39.80 -3.82 -5.44
N VAL A 15 -41.09 -3.54 -5.32
CA VAL A 15 -42.20 -4.48 -5.59
C VAL A 15 -42.98 -4.06 -6.83
N SER A 16 -43.83 -4.94 -7.35
CA SER A 16 -44.73 -4.56 -8.43
C SER A 16 -45.85 -3.63 -7.94
N ARG A 17 -46.30 -2.72 -8.81
CA ARG A 17 -47.46 -1.86 -8.54
C ARG A 17 -48.72 -2.66 -8.20
N LEU A 18 -48.92 -3.80 -8.86
CA LEU A 18 -50.06 -4.69 -8.61
C LEU A 18 -50.05 -5.27 -7.20
N GLN A 19 -48.87 -5.62 -6.66
CA GLN A 19 -48.73 -6.08 -5.27
C GLN A 19 -49.12 -4.99 -4.28
N VAL A 20 -48.63 -3.76 -4.47
CA VAL A 20 -48.99 -2.62 -3.61
C VAL A 20 -50.48 -2.32 -3.69
N GLN A 21 -51.06 -2.32 -4.90
CA GLN A 21 -52.50 -2.14 -5.09
C GLN A 21 -53.32 -3.21 -4.38
N ARG A 22 -52.87 -4.47 -4.41
CA ARG A 22 -53.52 -5.57 -3.69
C ARG A 22 -53.44 -5.38 -2.18
N TRP A 23 -52.28 -5.01 -1.64
CA TRP A 23 -52.16 -4.75 -0.20
C TRP A 23 -53.00 -3.56 0.25
N ASP A 24 -53.06 -2.51 -0.58
CA ASP A 24 -53.87 -1.33 -0.28
C ASP A 24 -55.38 -1.64 -0.31
N SER A 25 -55.85 -2.42 -1.29
CA SER A 25 -57.26 -2.81 -1.38
C SER A 25 -57.69 -3.81 -0.31
N THR A 26 -56.77 -4.62 0.22
CA THR A 26 -57.03 -5.55 1.33
C THR A 26 -56.81 -4.93 2.71
N GLY A 27 -56.46 -3.64 2.79
CA GLY A 27 -56.18 -2.96 4.06
C GLY A 27 -54.90 -3.41 4.75
N GLN A 28 -54.01 -4.11 4.03
CA GLN A 28 -52.72 -4.60 4.53
C GLN A 28 -51.55 -3.64 4.25
N PHE A 29 -51.80 -2.49 3.63
CA PHE A 29 -50.76 -1.51 3.27
C PHE A 29 -50.69 -0.33 4.25
N ALA A 30 -49.58 0.42 4.20
CA ALA A 30 -49.37 1.62 5.00
C ALA A 30 -50.52 2.63 4.82
N PRO A 31 -51.00 3.28 5.90
CA PRO A 31 -52.00 4.34 5.77
C PRO A 31 -51.42 5.53 4.99
N PRO A 32 -52.21 6.16 4.10
CA PRO A 32 -51.77 7.35 3.39
C PRO A 32 -51.64 8.54 4.36
N ARG A 33 -50.68 9.41 4.11
CA ARG A 33 -50.49 10.65 4.87
C ARG A 33 -51.54 11.70 4.50
N THR A 34 -51.96 11.74 3.23
CA THR A 34 -53.01 12.64 2.74
C THR A 34 -53.83 11.99 1.61
N GLY A 35 -55.05 12.51 1.41
CA GLY A 35 -55.95 12.15 0.29
C GLY A 35 -56.94 11.01 0.56
N GLN A 36 -58.00 10.94 -0.26
CA GLN A 36 -58.97 9.84 -0.31
C GLN A 36 -59.02 9.23 -1.72
N GLY A 37 -59.45 7.96 -1.83
CA GLY A 37 -59.60 7.27 -3.11
C GLY A 37 -58.29 7.14 -3.88
N THR A 38 -58.25 7.64 -5.13
CA THR A 38 -57.10 7.59 -6.05
C THR A 38 -56.06 8.68 -5.81
N HIS A 39 -56.37 9.68 -4.98
CA HIS A 39 -55.47 10.79 -4.63
C HIS A 39 -54.68 10.54 -3.34
N ARG A 40 -54.64 9.29 -2.88
CA ARG A 40 -53.85 8.88 -1.71
C ARG A 40 -52.36 9.05 -1.96
N ARG A 41 -51.66 9.47 -0.91
CA ARG A 41 -50.32 10.02 -0.97
C ARG A 41 -49.52 9.62 0.28
N TRP A 42 -48.32 9.09 0.08
CA TRP A 42 -47.46 8.56 1.14
C TRP A 42 -46.15 9.35 1.27
N CYS A 43 -45.62 9.41 2.50
CA CYS A 43 -44.27 9.89 2.75
C CYS A 43 -43.30 8.71 2.66
N ARG A 44 -42.11 8.92 2.07
CA ARG A 44 -41.09 7.88 1.94
C ARG A 44 -40.63 7.33 3.30
N THR A 45 -40.41 8.21 4.28
CA THR A 45 -39.97 7.81 5.63
C THR A 45 -41.03 6.95 6.31
N ASP A 46 -42.27 7.44 6.40
CA ASP A 46 -43.40 6.73 7.01
C ASP A 46 -43.64 5.36 6.33
N LEU A 47 -43.45 5.28 5.00
CA LEU A 47 -43.53 4.03 4.24
C LEU A 47 -42.42 3.04 4.63
N TYR A 48 -41.18 3.50 4.77
CA TYR A 48 -40.06 2.66 5.19
C TYR A 48 -40.22 2.17 6.65
N GLU A 49 -40.63 3.04 7.57
CA GLU A 49 -40.89 2.68 8.97
C GLU A 49 -41.99 1.61 9.09
N TRP A 50 -43.09 1.77 8.34
CA TRP A 50 -44.13 0.76 8.23
C TRP A 50 -43.58 -0.55 7.63
N ALA A 51 -42.85 -0.48 6.52
CA ALA A 51 -42.36 -1.65 5.82
C ALA A 51 -41.37 -2.46 6.66
N ALA A 52 -40.54 -1.81 7.48
CA ALA A 52 -39.58 -2.46 8.35
C ALA A 52 -40.25 -3.41 9.36
N THR A 53 -41.42 -3.04 9.86
CA THR A 53 -42.17 -3.79 10.88
C THR A 53 -43.36 -4.57 10.33
N SER A 54 -43.58 -4.48 9.01
CA SER A 54 -44.75 -5.04 8.36
C SER A 54 -44.77 -6.57 8.41
N PRO A 55 -45.94 -7.20 8.62
CA PRO A 55 -46.09 -8.66 8.52
C PRO A 55 -45.84 -9.19 7.10
N LEU A 56 -45.65 -8.31 6.12
CA LEU A 56 -45.32 -8.66 4.73
C LEU A 56 -43.83 -8.96 4.52
N HIS A 57 -43.02 -9.00 5.59
CA HIS A 57 -41.60 -9.36 5.56
C HIS A 57 -40.76 -8.52 4.58
N LEU A 58 -40.93 -7.18 4.62
CA LEU A 58 -40.29 -6.25 3.69
C LEU A 58 -38.99 -5.63 4.23
N ALA A 59 -38.50 -6.06 5.39
CA ALA A 59 -37.36 -5.45 6.08
C ALA A 59 -36.07 -5.43 5.25
N ASP A 60 -35.86 -6.42 4.37
CA ASP A 60 -34.71 -6.54 3.47
C ASP A 60 -34.70 -5.52 2.32
N ARG A 61 -35.81 -4.80 2.14
CA ARG A 61 -35.97 -3.70 1.16
C ARG A 61 -35.88 -2.33 1.81
N VAL A 62 -35.79 -2.26 3.14
CA VAL A 62 -35.80 -1.00 3.89
C VAL A 62 -34.38 -0.63 4.32
N PRO A 63 -33.86 0.57 3.98
CA PRO A 63 -32.56 1.04 4.47
C PRO A 63 -32.48 1.02 6.00
N LEU A 64 -31.34 0.58 6.54
CA LEU A 64 -31.13 0.37 7.99
C LEU A 64 -31.49 1.59 8.85
N ARG A 65 -31.26 2.81 8.37
CA ARG A 65 -31.60 4.05 9.10
C ARG A 65 -33.09 4.24 9.42
N HIS A 66 -33.98 3.48 8.76
CA HIS A 66 -35.43 3.50 8.99
C HIS A 66 -35.93 2.30 9.78
N TRP A 67 -35.02 1.43 10.25
CA TRP A 67 -35.39 0.31 11.11
C TRP A 67 -35.70 0.82 12.53
N PRO A 68 -36.57 0.12 13.28
CA PRO A 68 -36.91 0.51 14.63
C PRO A 68 -35.69 0.40 15.56
N THR A 69 -35.44 1.46 16.32
CA THR A 69 -34.46 1.47 17.42
C THR A 69 -34.80 0.40 18.45
N ALA A 70 -33.78 -0.24 19.01
CA ALA A 70 -33.99 -1.22 20.06
C ALA A 70 -34.32 -0.55 21.40
N THR A 71 -35.28 -1.13 22.12
CA THR A 71 -35.64 -0.71 23.49
C THR A 71 -34.71 -1.28 24.56
N GLY A 72 -33.79 -2.18 24.17
CA GLY A 72 -32.77 -2.77 25.02
C GLY A 72 -31.78 -3.61 24.20
N PRO A 73 -30.72 -4.13 24.84
CA PRO A 73 -29.65 -4.87 24.15
C PRO A 73 -30.20 -6.07 23.36
N ARG A 74 -29.85 -6.12 22.08
CA ARG A 74 -30.26 -7.19 21.17
C ARG A 74 -29.34 -8.41 21.26
N PRO A 75 -29.87 -9.65 21.13
CA PRO A 75 -29.05 -10.85 21.16
C PRO A 75 -27.96 -10.84 20.09
N TYR A 76 -26.72 -11.04 20.52
CA TYR A 76 -25.58 -11.25 19.63
C TYR A 76 -25.52 -12.72 19.20
N LEU A 77 -25.56 -12.95 17.89
CA LEU A 77 -25.66 -14.30 17.30
C LEU A 77 -24.30 -14.90 16.95
N GLY A 78 -23.21 -14.14 17.14
CA GLY A 78 -21.85 -14.59 16.83
C GLY A 78 -21.20 -13.80 15.70
N ALA A 79 -20.00 -14.24 15.35
CA ALA A 79 -19.20 -13.70 14.26
C ALA A 79 -18.87 -14.79 13.26
N ARG A 80 -18.85 -14.44 11.97
CA ARG A 80 -18.55 -15.39 10.88
C ARG A 80 -17.65 -14.75 9.84
N LEU A 81 -16.69 -15.52 9.32
CA LEU A 81 -15.86 -15.10 8.19
C LEU A 81 -16.71 -15.10 6.90
N VAL A 82 -16.68 -14.01 6.15
CA VAL A 82 -17.35 -13.82 4.87
C VAL A 82 -16.39 -13.22 3.86
N ALA A 83 -15.89 -14.04 2.94
CA ALA A 83 -15.09 -13.61 1.79
C ALA A 83 -13.96 -12.60 2.15
N GLY A 84 -13.10 -12.97 3.11
CA GLY A 84 -11.99 -12.11 3.55
C GLY A 84 -12.35 -11.03 4.58
N ASN A 85 -13.62 -10.92 4.97
CA ASN A 85 -14.14 -10.03 6.01
C ASN A 85 -14.71 -10.84 7.19
N VAL A 86 -15.02 -10.19 8.31
CA VAL A 86 -15.78 -10.80 9.41
C VAL A 86 -17.09 -10.06 9.62
N ALA A 87 -18.21 -10.78 9.55
CA ALA A 87 -19.54 -10.28 9.87
C ALA A 87 -19.87 -10.58 11.33
N LEU A 88 -20.17 -9.54 12.09
CA LEU A 88 -20.76 -9.60 13.44
C LEU A 88 -22.28 -9.58 13.31
N LEU A 89 -22.99 -10.54 13.93
CA LEU A 89 -24.42 -10.76 13.72
C LEU A 89 -25.25 -10.46 14.98
N TRP A 90 -26.37 -9.75 14.80
CA TRP A 90 -27.34 -9.47 15.86
C TRP A 90 -28.77 -9.80 15.43
N ALA A 91 -29.58 -10.31 16.35
CA ALA A 91 -31.02 -10.44 16.16
C ALA A 91 -31.71 -9.11 16.50
N THR A 92 -32.27 -8.43 15.50
CA THR A 92 -33.06 -7.21 15.70
C THR A 92 -34.56 -7.53 15.78
N GLN A 93 -35.40 -6.51 15.96
CA GLN A 93 -36.86 -6.68 15.93
C GLN A 93 -37.39 -7.12 14.56
N VAL A 94 -36.67 -6.81 13.49
CA VAL A 94 -37.12 -7.02 12.11
C VAL A 94 -36.38 -8.18 11.42
N GLY A 95 -35.28 -8.66 12.00
CA GLY A 95 -34.51 -9.80 11.52
C GLY A 95 -33.03 -9.71 11.86
N THR A 96 -32.22 -10.57 11.25
CA THR A 96 -30.77 -10.59 11.53
C THR A 96 -30.05 -9.45 10.80
N MET A 97 -29.28 -8.67 11.56
CA MET A 97 -28.41 -7.61 11.04
C MET A 97 -26.93 -8.04 11.10
N ALA A 98 -26.14 -7.64 10.10
CA ALA A 98 -24.69 -7.84 10.08
C ALA A 98 -23.93 -6.51 10.07
N VAL A 99 -22.89 -6.39 10.91
CA VAL A 99 -21.85 -5.36 10.79
C VAL A 99 -20.57 -6.02 10.31
N VAL A 100 -20.11 -5.64 9.11
CA VAL A 100 -19.00 -6.29 8.41
C VAL A 100 -17.72 -5.48 8.61
N TRP A 101 -16.68 -6.17 9.09
CA TRP A 101 -15.34 -5.63 9.29
C TRP A 101 -14.38 -6.18 8.26
N PRO A 102 -13.60 -5.33 7.56
CA PRO A 102 -12.46 -5.81 6.80
C PRO A 102 -11.39 -6.36 7.75
N VAL A 103 -10.74 -7.45 7.35
CA VAL A 103 -9.67 -8.09 8.11
C VAL A 103 -8.32 -7.61 7.56
N SER A 104 -7.51 -7.03 8.42
CA SER A 104 -6.11 -6.71 8.10
C SER A 104 -5.37 -8.00 7.80
N GLY A 105 -4.61 -8.04 6.72
CA GLY A 105 -4.06 -9.31 6.23
C GLY A 105 -4.66 -9.79 4.92
N ARG A 106 -5.88 -9.36 4.59
CA ARG A 106 -6.67 -9.98 3.53
C ARG A 106 -7.13 -8.97 2.50
N ARG A 107 -7.09 -9.38 1.23
CA ARG A 107 -7.73 -8.62 0.16
C ARG A 107 -9.24 -8.62 0.43
N PRO A 108 -9.86 -7.47 0.73
CA PRO A 108 -11.29 -7.43 1.01
C PRO A 108 -12.06 -7.74 -0.28
N THR A 109 -13.11 -8.54 -0.14
CA THR A 109 -14.06 -8.75 -1.24
C THR A 109 -14.79 -7.44 -1.55
N PRO A 110 -15.01 -7.10 -2.84
CA PRO A 110 -15.78 -5.93 -3.21
C PRO A 110 -17.16 -5.92 -2.53
N ARG A 111 -17.57 -4.75 -2.02
CA ARG A 111 -18.81 -4.57 -1.24
C ARG A 111 -20.04 -5.16 -1.93
N ALA A 112 -20.15 -5.00 -3.25
CA ALA A 112 -21.25 -5.50 -4.07
C ALA A 112 -21.44 -7.02 -4.00
N HIS A 113 -20.41 -7.79 -3.64
CA HIS A 113 -20.47 -9.25 -3.56
C HIS A 113 -20.85 -9.77 -2.16
N LEU A 114 -20.89 -8.91 -1.14
CA LEU A 114 -21.23 -9.32 0.23
C LEU A 114 -22.72 -9.62 0.44
N PRO A 115 -23.68 -8.82 -0.07
CA PRO A 115 -25.11 -9.04 0.20
C PRO A 115 -25.62 -10.45 -0.16
N PRO A 116 -25.29 -11.04 -1.33
CA PRO A 116 -25.72 -12.41 -1.63
C PRO A 116 -25.24 -13.46 -0.62
N LEU A 117 -24.00 -13.32 -0.14
CA LEU A 117 -23.42 -14.24 0.85
C LEU A 117 -24.08 -14.10 2.21
N LEU A 118 -24.38 -12.87 2.62
CA LEU A 118 -25.07 -12.59 3.88
C LEU A 118 -26.53 -13.04 3.85
N ARG A 119 -27.24 -12.86 2.73
CA ARG A 119 -28.62 -13.37 2.58
C ARG A 119 -28.72 -14.89 2.71
N ALA A 120 -27.71 -15.62 2.25
CA ALA A 120 -27.65 -17.08 2.42
C ALA A 120 -27.59 -17.51 3.91
N TRP A 121 -27.29 -16.59 4.83
CA TRP A 121 -27.34 -16.81 6.28
C TRP A 121 -28.62 -16.27 6.94
N GLY A 122 -29.59 -15.79 6.16
CA GLY A 122 -30.81 -15.15 6.67
C GLY A 122 -30.58 -13.74 7.21
N VAL A 123 -29.48 -13.07 6.84
CA VAL A 123 -29.27 -11.64 7.14
C VAL A 123 -30.19 -10.82 6.24
N VAL A 124 -30.95 -9.90 6.84
CA VAL A 124 -31.89 -9.02 6.14
C VAL A 124 -31.46 -7.56 6.12
N GLY A 125 -30.40 -7.21 6.85
CA GLY A 125 -29.79 -5.88 6.82
C GLY A 125 -28.30 -5.93 7.12
N ALA A 126 -27.49 -5.14 6.43
CA ALA A 126 -26.05 -5.12 6.67
C ALA A 126 -25.41 -3.75 6.44
N ALA A 127 -24.32 -3.50 7.13
CA ALA A 127 -23.43 -2.37 6.92
C ALA A 127 -21.97 -2.84 6.97
N ALA A 128 -21.08 -2.18 6.25
CA ALA A 128 -19.65 -2.45 6.27
C ALA A 128 -18.89 -1.24 6.79
N VAL A 129 -17.94 -1.49 7.69
CA VAL A 129 -17.12 -0.46 8.32
C VAL A 129 -16.00 -0.03 7.38
N ALA A 130 -15.91 1.27 7.14
CA ALA A 130 -14.89 1.86 6.30
C ALA A 130 -13.62 2.21 7.12
N PRO A 131 -12.51 2.59 6.46
CA PRO A 131 -11.29 3.00 7.16
C PRO A 131 -11.39 4.36 7.86
N GLY A 132 -12.35 5.21 7.48
CA GLY A 132 -12.51 6.58 7.97
C GLY A 132 -13.29 6.71 9.27
N LEU A 133 -13.44 7.97 9.69
CA LEU A 133 -14.25 8.38 10.84
C LEU A 133 -15.30 9.37 10.36
N GLY A 134 -16.55 9.11 10.75
CA GLY A 134 -17.70 9.91 10.42
C GLY A 134 -18.40 10.45 11.65
N ASP A 135 -19.63 10.89 11.46
CA ASP A 135 -20.44 11.45 12.54
C ASP A 135 -20.78 10.39 13.60
N GLY A 136 -20.30 10.62 14.83
CA GLY A 136 -20.61 9.78 15.99
C GLY A 136 -19.78 8.49 16.09
N GLY A 137 -18.76 8.28 15.24
CA GLY A 137 -17.83 7.16 15.35
C GLY A 137 -17.19 6.73 14.02
N PRO A 138 -16.83 5.44 13.88
CA PRO A 138 -16.32 4.87 12.63
C PRO A 138 -17.25 5.10 11.43
N ASP A 139 -16.69 5.37 10.26
CA ASP A 139 -17.46 5.45 9.03
C ASP A 139 -18.11 4.10 8.73
N VAL A 140 -19.39 4.15 8.37
CA VAL A 140 -20.16 2.98 7.98
C VAL A 140 -20.90 3.24 6.70
N ASP A 141 -20.73 2.32 5.79
CA ASP A 141 -21.40 2.35 4.51
C ASP A 141 -22.49 1.27 4.53
N PRO A 142 -23.75 1.60 4.20
CA PRO A 142 -24.81 0.61 4.07
C PRO A 142 -24.48 -0.43 2.99
N LEU A 143 -24.94 -1.66 3.19
CA LEU A 143 -24.90 -2.71 2.18
C LEU A 143 -26.32 -2.99 1.68
N PRO A 144 -26.68 -2.60 0.44
CA PRO A 144 -28.02 -2.86 -0.09
C PRO A 144 -28.26 -4.37 -0.21
N MET A 145 -29.19 -4.88 0.59
CA MET A 145 -29.60 -6.28 0.63
C MET A 145 -30.45 -6.67 -0.55
N THR A 146 -31.04 -5.69 -1.25
CA THR A 146 -31.68 -5.89 -2.55
C THR A 146 -31.28 -4.78 -3.51
N PRO A 147 -31.29 -5.01 -4.85
CA PRO A 147 -30.96 -3.97 -5.83
C PRO A 147 -31.87 -2.74 -5.79
N ALA A 148 -33.05 -2.86 -5.16
CA ALA A 148 -34.03 -1.78 -5.06
C ALA A 148 -33.86 -0.92 -3.79
N GLN A 149 -33.00 -1.33 -2.86
CA GLN A 149 -32.78 -0.60 -1.61
C GLN A 149 -31.87 0.60 -1.85
N ASP A 150 -32.31 1.79 -1.44
CA ASP A 150 -31.50 3.00 -1.49
C ASP A 150 -30.27 2.89 -0.55
N GLU A 151 -29.09 3.33 -1.01
CA GLU A 151 -27.87 3.49 -0.19
C GLU A 151 -27.94 4.75 0.66
N ALA A 152 -28.98 4.85 1.49
CA ALA A 152 -29.13 6.02 2.32
C ALA A 152 -28.05 6.09 3.42
N ALA A 153 -27.52 7.30 3.66
CA ALA A 153 -26.51 7.54 4.69
C ALA A 153 -26.91 6.93 6.04
N LEU A 154 -25.93 6.30 6.69
CA LEU A 154 -26.06 5.57 7.93
C LEU A 154 -24.90 6.00 8.84
N SER A 155 -25.18 6.31 10.10
CA SER A 155 -24.16 6.65 11.08
C SER A 155 -23.82 5.46 11.99
N TRP A 156 -22.68 5.56 12.67
CA TRP A 156 -22.31 4.59 13.71
C TRP A 156 -23.32 4.57 14.86
N THR A 157 -23.85 5.75 15.22
CA THR A 157 -24.89 5.90 16.25
C THR A 157 -26.17 5.18 15.85
N ASP A 158 -26.58 5.25 14.59
CA ASP A 158 -27.76 4.53 14.10
C ASP A 158 -27.58 3.02 14.29
N LEU A 159 -26.44 2.47 13.90
CA LEU A 159 -26.16 1.04 14.07
C LEU A 159 -26.18 0.60 15.55
N SER A 160 -25.60 1.40 16.45
CA SER A 160 -25.64 1.12 17.88
C SER A 160 -27.07 1.16 18.42
N ALA A 161 -27.89 2.12 17.96
CA ALA A 161 -29.29 2.24 18.33
C ALA A 161 -30.13 1.03 17.86
N LEU A 162 -29.86 0.49 16.66
CA LEU A 162 -30.54 -0.71 16.15
C LEU A 162 -30.28 -1.97 16.99
N VAL A 163 -29.09 -2.08 17.58
CA VAL A 163 -28.74 -3.21 18.48
C VAL A 163 -28.96 -2.89 19.96
N GLY A 164 -29.25 -1.65 20.32
CA GLY A 164 -29.52 -1.21 21.69
C GLY A 164 -28.32 -1.34 22.63
N GLN A 165 -27.10 -1.36 22.09
CA GLN A 165 -25.86 -1.54 22.86
C GLN A 165 -24.65 -0.97 22.09
N PRO A 166 -23.53 -0.68 22.77
CA PRO A 166 -22.31 -0.24 22.11
C PRO A 166 -21.78 -1.27 21.11
N LEU A 167 -21.23 -0.78 20.00
CA LEU A 167 -20.59 -1.61 18.98
C LEU A 167 -19.05 -1.63 19.16
N PRO A 168 -18.38 -2.74 18.80
CA PRO A 168 -16.94 -2.85 18.96
C PRO A 168 -16.19 -2.05 17.90
N TYR A 169 -15.28 -1.18 18.32
CA TYR A 169 -14.31 -0.53 17.44
C TYR A 169 -12.98 -1.30 17.42
N TRP A 170 -12.48 -1.54 16.20
CA TRP A 170 -11.20 -2.19 15.94
C TRP A 170 -10.30 -1.25 15.13
N PRO A 171 -9.20 -0.74 15.72
CA PRO A 171 -8.15 -0.04 14.99
C PRO A 171 -7.63 -0.92 13.86
N LEU A 172 -7.27 -0.33 12.72
CA LEU A 172 -6.87 -1.07 11.53
C LEU A 172 -5.75 -2.09 11.82
N PRO A 173 -4.66 -1.78 12.56
CA PRO A 173 -3.63 -2.77 12.88
C PRO A 173 -4.09 -3.91 13.81
N LEU A 174 -5.29 -3.83 14.38
CA LEU A 174 -5.86 -4.82 15.30
C LEU A 174 -7.09 -5.53 14.71
N ARG A 175 -7.46 -5.29 13.44
CA ARG A 175 -8.56 -5.99 12.74
C ARG A 175 -8.16 -7.41 12.33
N ARG A 176 -7.84 -8.27 13.30
CA ARG A 176 -7.46 -9.67 13.07
C ARG A 176 -8.68 -10.58 13.15
N GLU A 177 -8.77 -11.56 12.25
CA GLU A 177 -9.89 -12.52 12.22
C GLU A 177 -10.16 -13.14 13.59
N VAL A 178 -9.12 -13.66 14.26
CA VAL A 178 -9.26 -14.33 15.56
C VAL A 178 -9.77 -13.41 16.66
N LEU A 179 -9.44 -12.10 16.60
CA LEU A 179 -9.88 -11.14 17.60
C LEU A 179 -11.36 -10.78 17.39
N ILE A 180 -11.72 -10.45 16.14
CA ILE A 180 -13.09 -10.07 15.79
C ILE A 180 -14.05 -11.24 15.99
N THR A 181 -13.64 -12.47 15.63
CA THR A 181 -14.51 -13.65 15.72
C THR A 181 -14.78 -14.13 17.14
N ARG A 182 -13.83 -13.93 18.05
CA ARG A 182 -13.95 -14.32 19.48
C ARG A 182 -14.64 -13.28 20.34
N TRP A 183 -14.71 -12.04 19.87
CA TRP A 183 -15.34 -10.94 20.62
C TRP A 183 -16.83 -11.20 20.90
N ARG A 184 -17.28 -10.79 22.08
CA ARG A 184 -18.69 -10.79 22.49
C ARG A 184 -19.03 -9.44 23.17
N PRO A 185 -20.27 -8.96 23.09
CA PRO A 185 -20.70 -7.79 23.86
C PRO A 185 -20.42 -7.98 25.36
N GLY A 186 -19.96 -6.92 26.01
CA GLY A 186 -19.61 -6.93 27.45
C GLY A 186 -18.27 -7.57 27.80
N GLN A 187 -17.54 -8.15 26.84
CA GLN A 187 -16.18 -8.62 27.12
C GLN A 187 -15.23 -7.44 27.38
N PRO A 188 -14.23 -7.63 28.28
CA PRO A 188 -13.20 -6.63 28.50
C PRO A 188 -12.36 -6.41 27.23
N THR A 189 -11.84 -5.19 27.08
CA THR A 189 -10.89 -4.86 26.01
C THR A 189 -9.70 -5.81 26.07
N VAL A 190 -9.40 -6.49 24.95
CA VAL A 190 -8.26 -7.40 24.87
C VAL A 190 -6.99 -6.66 24.49
N GLN A 191 -5.85 -7.11 24.99
CA GLN A 191 -4.55 -6.69 24.48
C GLN A 191 -4.08 -7.65 23.40
N ALA A 192 -3.61 -7.10 22.28
CA ALA A 192 -3.11 -7.91 21.18
C ALA A 192 -1.95 -7.23 20.46
N LEU A 193 -1.08 -8.04 19.86
CA LEU A 193 -0.04 -7.53 18.99
C LEU A 193 -0.68 -6.91 17.74
N ALA A 194 -0.32 -5.67 17.46
CA ALA A 194 -0.68 -4.97 16.23
C ALA A 194 0.04 -5.62 15.05
N GLY A 195 -0.66 -5.83 13.95
CA GLY A 195 -0.13 -6.43 12.73
C GLY A 195 -0.73 -5.82 11.47
N ASP A 196 -0.25 -6.25 10.31
CA ASP A 196 -0.69 -5.77 9.00
C ASP A 196 -0.66 -6.91 7.96
N SER A 197 -1.48 -6.79 6.92
CA SER A 197 -1.32 -7.49 5.63
C SER A 197 -0.06 -7.12 4.89
N GLU A 198 0.35 -5.85 4.96
CA GLU A 198 1.30 -5.33 3.99
C GLU A 198 2.71 -5.86 4.25
N LEU A 199 3.06 -5.98 5.53
CA LEU A 199 4.37 -6.40 6.01
C LEU A 199 4.26 -7.66 6.86
N ASP A 200 4.87 -8.73 6.36
CA ASP A 200 4.96 -10.01 7.06
C ASP A 200 6.15 -10.01 8.02
N THR A 201 5.90 -9.69 9.29
CA THR A 201 6.95 -9.73 10.33
C THR A 201 7.31 -11.14 10.76
N ASP A 202 6.43 -12.12 10.53
CA ASP A 202 6.68 -13.51 10.92
C ASP A 202 7.81 -14.07 10.07
N ALA A 203 7.80 -13.80 8.77
CA ALA A 203 8.90 -14.15 7.86
C ALA A 203 10.27 -13.62 8.33
N LEU A 204 10.32 -12.37 8.80
CA LEU A 204 11.56 -11.76 9.32
C LEU A 204 12.06 -12.51 10.55
N LEU A 205 11.16 -12.86 11.46
CA LEU A 205 11.50 -13.59 12.70
C LEU A 205 11.88 -15.05 12.41
N GLU A 206 11.18 -15.71 11.49
CA GLU A 206 11.48 -17.07 11.03
C GLU A 206 12.86 -17.17 10.37
N LEU A 207 13.25 -16.17 9.57
CA LEU A 207 14.60 -16.16 9.01
C LEU A 207 15.65 -15.88 10.09
N ALA A 208 15.33 -15.00 11.05
CA ALA A 208 16.25 -14.65 12.12
C ALA A 208 16.63 -15.85 13.01
N ILE A 209 15.70 -16.76 13.29
CA ILE A 209 15.97 -17.95 14.14
C ILE A 209 16.92 -18.96 13.49
N LEU A 210 17.16 -18.86 12.17
CA LEU A 210 18.10 -19.71 11.46
C LEU A 210 19.56 -19.26 11.65
N TYR A 211 19.79 -18.13 12.33
CA TYR A 211 21.10 -17.57 12.60
C TYR A 211 21.39 -17.55 14.12
N PRO A 212 22.67 -17.60 14.54
CA PRO A 212 23.06 -17.24 15.90
C PRO A 212 22.54 -15.85 16.29
N THR A 213 22.15 -15.64 17.54
CA THR A 213 21.48 -14.41 17.99
C THR A 213 22.35 -13.15 17.82
N ASP A 214 23.66 -13.29 17.88
CA ASP A 214 24.66 -12.23 17.69
C ASP A 214 25.01 -11.98 16.21
N HIS A 215 24.58 -12.85 15.29
CA HIS A 215 24.82 -12.72 13.87
C HIS A 215 24.20 -11.43 13.31
N PRO A 216 24.89 -10.68 12.42
CA PRO A 216 24.38 -9.42 11.85
C PRO A 216 22.98 -9.55 11.22
N ALA A 217 22.73 -10.64 10.48
CA ALA A 217 21.42 -10.91 9.88
C ALA A 217 20.31 -11.12 10.94
N ALA A 218 20.57 -11.89 12.01
CA ALA A 218 19.60 -12.10 13.08
C ALA A 218 19.26 -10.78 13.78
N ARG A 219 20.30 -10.03 14.18
CA ARG A 219 20.15 -8.73 14.84
C ARG A 219 19.35 -7.75 13.99
N LEU A 220 19.67 -7.66 12.70
CA LEU A 220 18.97 -6.82 11.71
C LEU A 220 17.49 -7.19 11.61
N LEU A 221 17.17 -8.46 11.35
CA LEU A 221 15.81 -8.93 11.12
C LEU A 221 14.92 -8.75 12.36
N VAL A 222 15.44 -9.08 13.55
CA VAL A 222 14.73 -8.87 14.82
C VAL A 222 14.50 -7.39 15.09
N THR A 223 15.50 -6.55 14.84
CA THR A 223 15.42 -5.10 15.01
C THR A 223 14.39 -4.49 14.06
N LEU A 224 14.38 -4.93 12.80
CA LEU A 224 13.40 -4.51 11.79
C LEU A 224 11.99 -4.94 12.18
N ALA A 225 11.78 -6.22 12.55
CA ALA A 225 10.49 -6.74 12.98
C ALA A 225 9.95 -5.95 14.19
N ARG A 226 10.77 -5.70 15.21
CA ARG A 226 10.38 -4.89 16.38
C ARG A 226 10.03 -3.44 15.99
N THR A 227 10.81 -2.83 15.09
CA THR A 227 10.54 -1.47 14.60
C THR A 227 9.18 -1.39 13.89
N ILE A 228 8.89 -2.36 13.02
CA ILE A 228 7.61 -2.46 12.32
C ILE A 228 6.48 -2.62 13.33
N LEU A 229 6.57 -3.60 14.22
CA LEU A 229 5.54 -3.88 15.24
C LEU A 229 5.30 -2.67 16.16
N ARG A 230 6.36 -1.95 16.55
CA ARG A 230 6.24 -0.72 17.35
C ARG A 230 5.46 0.36 16.61
N ARG A 231 5.84 0.68 15.36
CA ARG A 231 5.12 1.69 14.57
C ARG A 231 3.64 1.31 14.40
N LYS A 232 3.32 0.02 14.28
CA LYS A 232 1.93 -0.46 14.20
C LYS A 232 1.20 -0.33 15.53
N ALA A 233 1.84 -0.63 16.65
CA ALA A 233 1.28 -0.39 17.98
C ALA A 233 1.00 1.10 18.22
N GLU A 234 1.94 1.99 17.86
CA GLU A 234 1.77 3.45 17.94
C GLU A 234 0.67 3.96 17.00
N SER A 235 0.54 3.38 15.80
CA SER A 235 -0.56 3.70 14.87
C SER A 235 -1.91 3.31 15.45
N ALA A 236 -2.04 2.10 16.00
CA ALA A 236 -3.28 1.65 16.64
C ALA A 236 -3.63 2.51 17.86
N GLY A 237 -2.64 2.92 18.66
CA GLY A 237 -2.84 3.87 19.76
C GLY A 237 -3.40 5.20 19.27
N ARG A 238 -2.75 5.80 18.26
CA ARG A 238 -3.21 7.06 17.65
C ARG A 238 -4.63 6.98 17.07
N GLU A 239 -4.99 5.87 16.43
CA GLU A 239 -6.36 5.65 15.96
C GLU A 239 -7.36 5.64 17.12
N ILE A 240 -7.07 4.93 18.21
CA ILE A 240 -7.94 4.93 19.40
C ILE A 240 -8.10 6.33 19.98
N ASP A 241 -7.00 7.08 20.09
CA ASP A 241 -7.02 8.44 20.64
C ASP A 241 -7.77 9.42 19.71
N THR A 242 -7.76 9.16 18.39
CA THR A 242 -8.51 9.94 17.39
C THR A 242 -10.00 9.62 17.42
N VAL A 243 -10.40 8.36 17.69
CA VAL A 243 -11.81 7.94 17.77
C VAL A 243 -12.47 8.36 19.08
N ALA A 244 -11.73 8.38 20.18
CA ALA A 244 -12.26 8.71 21.50
C ALA A 244 -13.10 10.01 21.56
N PRO A 245 -12.69 11.14 20.94
CA PRO A 245 -13.49 12.38 20.94
C PRO A 245 -14.64 12.39 19.92
N THR A 246 -14.67 11.49 18.93
CA THR A 246 -15.68 11.52 17.85
C THR A 246 -16.89 10.64 18.14
N VAL A 247 -16.74 9.67 19.05
CA VAL A 247 -17.81 8.72 19.37
C VAL A 247 -18.85 9.33 20.31
N ALA A 248 -20.13 9.13 19.98
CA ALA A 248 -21.21 9.46 20.90
C ALA A 248 -21.13 8.58 22.16
N ALA A 249 -21.51 9.15 23.32
CA ALA A 249 -21.46 8.44 24.59
C ALA A 249 -22.32 7.16 24.53
N GLY A 250 -21.73 6.01 24.91
CA GLY A 250 -22.42 4.73 24.96
C GLY A 250 -22.63 4.04 23.60
N THR A 251 -22.10 4.54 22.49
CA THR A 251 -22.25 3.88 21.18
C THR A 251 -21.09 2.96 20.81
N THR A 252 -19.94 3.12 21.45
CA THR A 252 -18.69 2.47 21.03
C THR A 252 -17.93 1.88 22.21
N VAL A 253 -17.38 0.68 22.01
CA VAL A 253 -16.39 0.08 22.92
C VAL A 253 -15.12 -0.25 22.15
N VAL A 254 -13.97 0.15 22.67
CA VAL A 254 -12.67 -0.24 22.08
C VAL A 254 -12.45 -1.72 22.36
N ALA A 255 -12.52 -2.54 21.31
CA ALA A 255 -12.51 -3.99 21.46
C ALA A 255 -11.10 -4.55 21.68
N ALA A 256 -10.08 -3.89 21.16
CA ALA A 256 -8.68 -4.25 21.36
C ALA A 256 -7.77 -3.03 21.55
N ARG A 257 -6.73 -3.20 22.36
CA ARG A 257 -5.61 -2.26 22.50
C ARG A 257 -4.29 -2.93 22.09
N PRO A 258 -3.35 -2.17 21.51
CA PRO A 258 -2.07 -2.73 21.11
C PRO A 258 -1.25 -3.13 22.35
N LEU A 259 -0.56 -4.26 22.28
CA LEU A 259 0.49 -4.60 23.23
C LEU A 259 1.64 -3.59 23.10
N PRO A 260 2.26 -3.16 24.22
CA PRO A 260 3.43 -2.31 24.16
C PRO A 260 4.59 -3.10 23.54
N VAL A 261 5.23 -2.51 22.53
CA VAL A 261 6.47 -3.02 21.93
C VAL A 261 7.62 -2.15 22.44
N PRO A 262 8.65 -2.72 23.07
CA PRO A 262 9.78 -1.95 23.60
C PRO A 262 10.41 -1.05 22.54
N LEU A 263 10.95 0.10 22.98
CA LEU A 263 11.68 1.01 22.10
C LEU A 263 12.90 0.29 21.52
N VAL A 264 12.91 0.19 20.20
CA VAL A 264 14.07 -0.19 19.41
C VAL A 264 14.40 1.03 18.57
N ASP A 265 15.51 1.70 18.90
CA ASP A 265 16.05 2.71 18.00
C ASP A 265 16.72 2.02 16.82
N ARG A 266 16.44 2.51 15.61
CA ARG A 266 17.12 2.04 14.39
C ARG A 266 18.64 2.16 14.52
N ASP A 267 19.08 3.15 15.30
CA ASP A 267 20.48 3.44 15.61
C ASP A 267 21.10 2.47 16.64
N GLN A 268 20.33 1.54 17.23
CA GLN A 268 20.89 0.46 18.04
C GLN A 268 21.74 -0.51 17.22
N LEU A 269 21.54 -0.55 15.89
CA LEU A 269 22.45 -1.20 14.98
C LEU A 269 23.14 -0.13 14.15
N ASP A 270 24.47 -0.11 14.20
CA ASP A 270 25.26 0.71 13.29
C ASP A 270 25.01 0.30 11.82
N GLU A 271 25.21 1.23 10.90
CA GLU A 271 24.95 1.02 9.47
C GLU A 271 25.75 -0.16 8.90
N ALA A 272 26.97 -0.40 9.39
CA ALA A 272 27.82 -1.48 8.92
C ALA A 272 27.21 -2.85 9.27
N THR A 273 26.71 -3.02 10.49
CA THR A 273 25.98 -4.23 10.92
C THR A 273 24.71 -4.45 10.09
N ARG A 274 23.94 -3.39 9.80
CA ARG A 274 22.73 -3.51 8.97
C ARG A 274 23.05 -3.93 7.54
N ARG A 275 24.04 -3.29 6.91
CA ARG A 275 24.49 -3.65 5.56
C ARG A 275 25.08 -5.06 5.50
N ALA A 276 25.83 -5.48 6.51
CA ALA A 276 26.37 -6.84 6.61
C ALA A 276 25.25 -7.89 6.71
N GLY A 277 24.22 -7.63 7.51
CA GLY A 277 23.04 -8.49 7.60
C GLY A 277 22.31 -8.65 6.26
N TRP A 278 22.10 -7.55 5.52
CA TRP A 278 21.48 -7.64 4.19
C TRP A 278 22.35 -8.36 3.17
N ARG A 279 23.68 -8.14 3.17
CA ARG A 279 24.60 -8.89 2.29
C ARG A 279 24.49 -10.40 2.48
N GLU A 280 24.47 -10.85 3.73
CA GLU A 280 24.27 -12.27 4.04
C GLU A 280 22.94 -12.79 3.46
N ILE A 281 21.84 -12.09 3.71
CA ILE A 281 20.50 -12.51 3.25
C ILE A 281 20.43 -12.56 1.72
N LEU A 282 21.05 -11.60 1.02
CA LEU A 282 21.07 -11.52 -0.44
C LEU A 282 21.77 -12.71 -1.10
N CYS A 283 22.71 -13.36 -0.41
CA CYS A 283 23.44 -14.53 -0.91
C CYS A 283 22.66 -15.85 -0.77
N ARG A 284 21.56 -15.87 0.00
CA ARG A 284 20.75 -17.08 0.21
C ARG A 284 19.95 -17.47 -1.03
N GLN A 285 19.63 -18.75 -1.16
CA GLN A 285 18.89 -19.31 -2.31
C GLN A 285 17.44 -19.73 -1.97
N ASP A 286 17.04 -19.63 -0.70
CA ASP A 286 15.72 -20.05 -0.27
C ASP A 286 14.65 -18.96 -0.39
N ALA A 287 13.39 -19.40 -0.51
CA ALA A 287 12.24 -18.52 -0.68
C ALA A 287 11.96 -17.65 0.56
N LEU A 288 12.40 -18.05 1.76
CA LEU A 288 12.20 -17.27 2.97
C LEU A 288 13.06 -16.00 2.95
N ALA A 289 14.31 -16.09 2.47
CA ALA A 289 15.17 -14.94 2.23
C ALA A 289 14.61 -13.97 1.18
N GLU A 290 14.08 -14.50 0.07
CA GLU A 290 13.40 -13.71 -0.96
C GLU A 290 12.17 -12.98 -0.42
N HIS A 291 11.39 -13.66 0.42
CA HIS A 291 10.21 -13.09 1.07
C HIS A 291 10.58 -12.01 2.09
N CYS A 292 11.64 -12.21 2.87
CA CYS A 292 12.19 -11.17 3.77
C CYS A 292 12.64 -9.92 3.01
N LEU A 293 13.32 -10.10 1.87
CA LEU A 293 13.72 -8.98 1.02
C LEU A 293 12.50 -8.24 0.46
N SER A 294 11.44 -8.97 0.12
CA SER A 294 10.17 -8.36 -0.31
C SER A 294 9.54 -7.49 0.77
N GLN A 295 9.63 -7.88 2.05
CA GLN A 295 9.13 -7.04 3.15
C GLN A 295 9.99 -5.80 3.36
N MET A 296 11.32 -5.92 3.24
CA MET A 296 12.24 -4.77 3.30
C MET A 296 11.94 -3.76 2.19
N LEU A 297 11.78 -4.22 0.94
CA LEU A 297 11.47 -3.34 -0.19
C LEU A 297 10.14 -2.60 0.02
N LYS A 298 9.12 -3.24 0.58
CA LYS A 298 7.86 -2.57 0.93
C LYS A 298 8.01 -1.56 2.08
N TRP A 299 8.93 -1.82 3.02
CA TRP A 299 9.12 -1.00 4.20
C TRP A 299 9.81 0.33 3.91
N ASP A 300 10.99 0.28 3.27
CA ASP A 300 11.81 1.47 3.02
C ASP A 300 12.55 1.42 1.68
N ASN A 301 12.05 0.62 0.74
CA ASN A 301 12.62 0.43 -0.58
C ASN A 301 14.09 -0.01 -0.57
N GLY A 302 14.55 -0.63 0.52
CA GLY A 302 15.92 -1.12 0.66
C GLY A 302 16.93 -0.02 0.99
N ALA A 303 16.59 0.91 1.88
CA ALA A 303 17.50 2.00 2.26
C ALA A 303 18.86 1.51 2.79
N ASP A 304 18.89 0.39 3.51
CA ASP A 304 20.14 -0.24 4.01
C ASP A 304 20.65 -1.38 3.09
N CYS A 305 20.03 -1.59 1.93
CA CYS A 305 20.47 -2.59 0.96
C CYS A 305 21.76 -2.12 0.25
N PRO A 306 22.71 -3.01 -0.09
CA PRO A 306 23.86 -2.66 -0.94
C PRO A 306 23.48 -2.08 -2.31
N PHE A 307 22.27 -2.39 -2.78
CA PHE A 307 21.75 -2.00 -4.08
C PHE A 307 20.54 -1.08 -3.95
N GLY A 308 20.39 -0.13 -4.86
CA GLY A 308 19.27 0.81 -4.97
C GLY A 308 18.36 0.47 -6.14
N HIS A 309 17.97 1.48 -6.92
CA HIS A 309 17.09 1.28 -8.07
C HIS A 309 17.64 0.28 -9.10
N ARG A 310 16.73 -0.51 -9.66
CA ARG A 310 17.01 -1.33 -10.85
C ARG A 310 17.12 -0.46 -12.10
N PHE A 311 17.96 -0.87 -13.04
CA PHE A 311 18.08 -0.26 -14.36
C PHE A 311 17.97 -1.33 -15.46
N THR A 312 17.83 -0.88 -16.70
CA THR A 312 17.70 -1.74 -17.87
C THR A 312 18.63 -1.28 -18.98
N VAL A 313 19.28 -2.23 -19.62
CA VAL A 313 20.08 -2.04 -20.85
C VAL A 313 19.36 -2.78 -21.97
N ARG A 314 18.97 -2.07 -23.04
CA ARG A 314 18.27 -2.63 -24.22
C ARG A 314 18.98 -2.38 -25.55
N ARG A 315 19.83 -1.36 -25.61
CA ARG A 315 20.51 -0.96 -26.84
C ARG A 315 22.01 -1.18 -26.67
N ALA A 316 22.62 -1.75 -27.70
CA ALA A 316 24.07 -1.85 -27.78
C ALA A 316 24.69 -0.45 -27.78
N SER A 317 25.67 -0.26 -26.91
CA SER A 317 26.56 0.89 -26.89
C SER A 317 27.94 0.36 -26.47
N PRO A 318 29.05 1.00 -26.87
CA PRO A 318 30.38 0.52 -26.48
C PRO A 318 30.53 0.30 -24.96
N THR A 319 29.94 1.19 -24.16
CA THR A 319 29.93 1.12 -22.69
C THR A 319 29.05 -0.01 -22.17
N ALA A 320 27.86 -0.19 -22.74
CA ALA A 320 26.96 -1.29 -22.39
C ALA A 320 27.56 -2.65 -22.79
N ASP A 321 28.24 -2.73 -23.92
CA ASP A 321 28.89 -3.94 -24.43
C ASP A 321 30.08 -4.32 -23.55
N GLU A 322 30.91 -3.35 -23.13
CA GLU A 322 31.99 -3.56 -22.15
C GLU A 322 31.46 -4.13 -20.84
N TRP A 323 30.40 -3.53 -20.28
CA TRP A 323 29.77 -4.02 -19.05
C TRP A 323 29.14 -5.40 -19.24
N THR A 324 28.49 -5.65 -20.38
CA THR A 324 27.84 -6.94 -20.67
C THR A 324 28.85 -8.07 -20.82
N ALA A 325 30.01 -7.79 -21.43
CA ALA A 325 31.05 -8.78 -21.69
C ALA A 325 31.69 -9.35 -20.42
N ARG A 326 31.64 -8.61 -19.30
CA ARG A 326 32.20 -9.07 -18.01
C ARG A 326 31.21 -9.85 -17.13
N LEU A 327 29.94 -9.93 -17.52
CA LEU A 327 28.93 -10.60 -16.70
C LEU A 327 29.16 -12.10 -16.66
N GLU A 328 29.03 -12.69 -15.48
CA GLU A 328 29.27 -14.12 -15.25
C GLU A 328 27.96 -14.84 -14.94
N PRO A 329 27.73 -16.05 -15.48
CA PRO A 329 26.63 -16.90 -15.03
C PRO A 329 26.69 -17.17 -13.52
N THR A 330 25.53 -17.14 -12.87
CA THR A 330 25.43 -17.38 -11.43
C THR A 330 24.19 -18.19 -11.09
N VAL A 331 24.10 -18.65 -9.84
CA VAL A 331 22.89 -19.27 -9.30
C VAL A 331 21.91 -18.20 -8.83
N ARG A 332 20.61 -18.47 -8.93
CA ARG A 332 19.60 -17.54 -8.45
C ARG A 332 19.62 -17.48 -6.92
N THR A 333 19.86 -16.29 -6.37
CA THR A 333 19.77 -15.97 -4.95
C THR A 333 18.62 -15.00 -4.66
N ALA A 334 18.37 -14.70 -3.38
CA ALA A 334 17.40 -13.71 -2.95
C ALA A 334 17.67 -12.32 -3.56
N ALA A 335 18.92 -11.99 -3.91
CA ALA A 335 19.27 -10.73 -4.57
C ALA A 335 18.49 -10.47 -5.86
N PHE A 336 18.10 -11.51 -6.61
CA PHE A 336 17.33 -11.37 -7.84
C PHE A 336 15.96 -10.73 -7.64
N ARG A 337 15.42 -10.77 -6.41
CA ARG A 337 14.17 -10.09 -6.06
C ARG A 337 14.24 -8.57 -6.19
N LEU A 338 15.43 -7.97 -6.11
CA LEU A 338 15.66 -6.54 -6.37
C LEU A 338 15.26 -6.13 -7.80
N LEU A 339 15.23 -7.10 -8.72
CA LEU A 339 14.88 -6.88 -10.12
C LEU A 339 13.36 -6.97 -10.36
N GLY A 340 12.57 -7.29 -9.32
CA GLY A 340 11.12 -7.49 -9.37
C GLY A 340 10.74 -8.94 -9.65
N ASP A 341 9.53 -9.16 -10.18
CA ASP A 341 9.07 -10.48 -10.60
C ASP A 341 9.77 -10.88 -11.91
N VAL A 342 10.89 -11.58 -11.79
CA VAL A 342 11.62 -12.13 -12.94
C VAL A 342 11.25 -13.59 -13.12
N GLY A 343 10.74 -13.93 -14.32
CA GLY A 343 10.39 -15.29 -14.71
C GLY A 343 11.58 -16.25 -14.69
N THR A 344 11.28 -17.55 -14.68
CA THR A 344 12.28 -18.63 -14.66
C THR A 344 12.99 -18.84 -16.00
N ASP A 345 12.50 -18.20 -17.06
CA ASP A 345 13.02 -18.23 -18.43
C ASP A 345 14.21 -17.28 -18.65
N HIS A 346 14.61 -16.51 -17.64
CA HIS A 346 15.71 -15.55 -17.74
C HIS A 346 17.04 -16.20 -17.36
N GLU A 347 18.09 -15.92 -18.14
CA GLU A 347 19.45 -16.28 -17.75
C GLU A 347 19.87 -15.43 -16.55
N THR A 348 20.41 -16.09 -15.52
CA THR A 348 20.84 -15.44 -14.27
C THR A 348 22.35 -15.19 -14.28
N LEU A 349 22.72 -13.93 -14.10
CA LEU A 349 24.08 -13.42 -14.23
C LEU A 349 24.43 -12.58 -12.99
N ARG A 350 25.72 -12.35 -12.77
CA ARG A 350 26.26 -11.45 -11.75
C ARG A 350 27.29 -10.53 -12.36
N ASP A 351 27.30 -9.28 -11.92
CA ASP A 351 28.39 -8.35 -12.20
C ASP A 351 29.51 -8.56 -11.15
N PRO A 352 30.67 -9.14 -11.51
CA PRO A 352 31.74 -9.43 -10.55
C PRO A 352 32.37 -8.16 -9.93
N ALA A 353 32.20 -6.98 -10.56
CA ALA A 353 32.74 -5.73 -10.03
C ALA A 353 31.85 -5.13 -8.94
N THR A 354 30.54 -5.41 -8.94
CA THR A 354 29.57 -4.81 -8.00
C THR A 354 28.80 -5.82 -7.17
N GLU A 355 28.93 -7.11 -7.48
CA GLU A 355 28.11 -8.19 -6.95
C GLU A 355 26.64 -8.13 -7.38
N ALA A 356 26.28 -7.21 -8.29
CA ALA A 356 24.90 -6.95 -8.63
C ALA A 356 24.26 -8.16 -9.35
N PRO A 357 23.03 -8.55 -8.96
CA PRO A 357 22.26 -9.53 -9.71
C PRO A 357 21.85 -8.93 -11.06
N VAL A 358 21.99 -9.72 -12.12
CA VAL A 358 21.63 -9.34 -13.48
C VAL A 358 20.81 -10.46 -14.12
N VAL A 359 19.73 -10.10 -14.81
CA VAL A 359 18.95 -11.07 -15.60
C VAL A 359 19.03 -10.69 -17.06
N ARG A 360 19.25 -11.68 -17.91
CA ARG A 360 19.25 -11.52 -19.36
C ARG A 360 18.03 -12.21 -19.94
N ARG A 361 17.24 -11.45 -20.69
CA ARG A 361 16.14 -11.94 -21.51
C ARG A 361 16.50 -11.76 -22.97
N ARG A 362 16.37 -12.81 -23.76
CA ARG A 362 16.35 -12.71 -25.22
C ARG A 362 14.90 -12.45 -25.62
N ASP A 363 14.62 -11.28 -26.17
CA ASP A 363 13.34 -10.98 -26.80
C ASP A 363 13.52 -10.98 -28.34
N GLY A 364 12.41 -11.02 -29.09
CA GLY A 364 12.47 -11.03 -30.55
C GLY A 364 13.08 -9.75 -31.16
N ASP A 365 13.18 -8.69 -30.37
CA ASP A 365 13.69 -7.36 -30.76
C ASP A 365 15.15 -7.13 -30.31
N GLY A 366 15.76 -8.07 -29.57
CA GLY A 366 17.11 -7.96 -29.04
C GLY A 366 17.35 -8.66 -27.70
N THR A 367 18.32 -8.15 -26.94
CA THR A 367 18.66 -8.65 -25.61
C THR A 367 18.37 -7.57 -24.58
N GLU A 368 17.49 -7.85 -23.63
CA GLU A 368 17.21 -7.00 -22.48
C GLU A 368 18.00 -7.50 -21.27
N LEU A 369 18.82 -6.63 -20.69
CA LEU A 369 19.47 -6.86 -19.39
C LEU A 369 18.80 -5.99 -18.32
N ARG A 370 18.46 -6.59 -17.18
CA ARG A 370 18.00 -5.85 -16.00
C ARG A 370 18.94 -6.14 -14.84
N ALA A 371 19.36 -5.09 -14.14
CA ALA A 371 20.32 -5.18 -13.05
C ALA A 371 19.99 -4.20 -11.93
N ALA A 372 20.52 -4.46 -10.74
CA ALA A 372 20.39 -3.57 -9.59
C ALA A 372 21.59 -2.61 -9.54
N ALA A 373 21.35 -1.30 -9.46
CA ALA A 373 22.44 -0.34 -9.31
C ALA A 373 23.00 -0.42 -7.87
N PRO A 374 24.32 -0.32 -7.68
CA PRO A 374 24.88 -0.20 -6.33
C PRO A 374 24.44 1.12 -5.68
N GLN A 375 24.35 1.16 -4.35
CA GLN A 375 24.19 2.45 -3.64
C GLN A 375 25.52 3.15 -3.37
N ARG A 376 26.63 2.41 -3.45
CA ARG A 376 28.02 2.87 -3.29
C ARG A 376 28.90 2.02 -4.19
N LEU A 377 29.89 2.62 -4.85
CA LEU A 377 30.85 1.82 -5.63
C LEU A 377 31.78 1.06 -4.69
N PRO A 378 32.15 -0.20 -4.97
CA PRO A 378 33.02 -0.99 -4.10
C PRO A 378 34.51 -0.81 -4.48
N THR A 379 35.00 0.43 -4.53
CA THR A 379 36.36 0.73 -5.00
C THR A 379 36.95 1.96 -4.32
N THR A 380 38.27 2.02 -4.19
CA THR A 380 38.98 3.23 -3.74
C THR A 380 39.62 4.01 -4.88
N SER A 381 39.50 3.52 -6.12
CA SER A 381 40.04 4.16 -7.32
C SER A 381 39.26 5.44 -7.62
N PRO A 382 39.89 6.63 -7.73
CA PRO A 382 39.18 7.89 -7.91
C PRO A 382 38.31 7.92 -9.18
N LEU A 383 37.27 8.77 -9.16
CA LEU A 383 36.45 9.06 -10.34
C LEU A 383 37.34 9.58 -11.47
N ALA A 384 37.31 8.93 -12.64
CA ALA A 384 37.96 9.39 -13.86
C ALA A 384 36.96 10.08 -14.79
N GLU A 385 35.80 9.46 -15.03
CA GLU A 385 34.82 9.96 -15.99
C GLU A 385 33.38 9.58 -15.62
N ILE A 386 32.43 10.42 -16.02
CA ILE A 386 31.00 10.11 -16.05
C ILE A 386 30.57 9.99 -17.51
N ILE A 387 29.92 8.87 -17.85
CA ILE A 387 29.44 8.59 -19.20
C ILE A 387 27.92 8.66 -19.19
N LEU A 388 27.37 9.64 -19.91
CA LEU A 388 25.93 9.88 -19.99
C LEU A 388 25.29 8.94 -21.01
N ASP A 389 24.87 7.76 -20.55
CA ASP A 389 24.18 6.75 -21.36
C ASP A 389 22.97 6.20 -20.58
N HIS A 390 22.34 5.12 -21.07
CA HIS A 390 21.28 4.42 -20.36
C HIS A 390 21.70 2.98 -19.99
N PRO A 391 22.11 2.74 -18.73
CA PRO A 391 22.20 3.67 -17.59
C PRO A 391 23.38 4.64 -17.68
N ILE A 392 23.45 5.59 -16.74
CA ILE A 392 24.63 6.44 -16.55
C ILE A 392 25.75 5.58 -15.97
N TRP A 393 26.97 5.74 -16.47
CA TRP A 393 28.13 4.98 -16.02
C TRP A 393 29.18 5.88 -15.35
N VAL A 394 29.91 5.28 -14.42
CA VAL A 394 31.09 5.83 -13.75
C VAL A 394 32.30 5.03 -14.21
N ARG A 395 33.33 5.69 -14.72
CA ARG A 395 34.64 5.07 -14.92
C ARG A 395 35.62 5.59 -13.88
N THR A 396 36.34 4.68 -13.25
CA THR A 396 37.38 5.00 -12.27
C THR A 396 38.78 5.03 -12.91
N ALA A 397 39.77 5.58 -12.21
CA ALA A 397 41.11 5.83 -12.75
C ALA A 397 41.91 4.57 -13.13
N ASP A 398 41.57 3.43 -12.54
CA ASP A 398 42.03 2.08 -12.88
C ASP A 398 41.34 1.51 -14.13
N GLY A 399 40.45 2.27 -14.76
CA GLY A 399 39.73 1.89 -15.97
C GLY A 399 38.44 1.11 -15.73
N THR A 400 38.15 0.72 -14.48
CA THR A 400 36.96 -0.07 -14.17
C THR A 400 35.67 0.72 -14.40
N LEU A 401 34.74 0.11 -15.12
CA LEU A 401 33.42 0.68 -15.41
C LEU A 401 32.38 0.25 -14.37
N TYR A 402 31.55 1.16 -13.88
CA TYR A 402 30.48 0.85 -12.94
C TYR A 402 29.17 1.50 -13.39
N PRO A 403 28.01 0.85 -13.19
CA PRO A 403 26.75 1.59 -13.20
C PRO A 403 26.80 2.67 -12.10
N ALA A 404 26.35 3.88 -12.42
CA ALA A 404 26.36 4.98 -11.46
C ALA A 404 25.50 4.65 -10.22
N PRO A 405 25.95 5.00 -9.01
CA PRO A 405 25.19 4.71 -7.80
C PRO A 405 23.78 5.32 -7.81
N GLN A 406 22.78 4.55 -7.39
CA GLN A 406 21.40 5.04 -7.25
C GLN A 406 20.87 4.79 -5.85
N GLY A 407 20.14 5.78 -5.30
CA GLY A 407 19.49 5.66 -4.01
C GLY A 407 18.26 4.76 -4.09
N SER A 408 17.70 4.39 -2.94
CA SER A 408 16.42 3.67 -2.89
C SER A 408 15.22 4.56 -3.25
N PHE A 409 15.29 5.86 -3.06
CA PHE A 409 14.16 6.79 -3.31
C PHE A 409 14.43 7.82 -4.41
N TRP A 410 15.64 7.87 -4.94
CA TRP A 410 16.11 8.98 -5.77
C TRP A 410 16.81 8.47 -7.02
N GLY A 411 16.12 8.61 -8.15
CA GLY A 411 16.68 8.32 -9.48
C GLY A 411 17.59 9.45 -9.98
N ILE A 412 18.50 9.10 -10.89
CA ILE A 412 19.42 10.02 -11.56
C ILE A 412 19.07 10.14 -13.06
N GLY A 413 19.37 11.29 -13.65
CA GLY A 413 19.13 11.58 -15.07
C GLY A 413 19.85 12.85 -15.52
N TRP A 414 19.72 13.25 -16.78
CA TRP A 414 20.29 14.50 -17.30
C TRP A 414 19.39 15.14 -18.37
N GLY A 415 19.62 16.42 -18.66
CA GLY A 415 19.08 17.06 -19.86
C GLY A 415 17.66 17.63 -19.79
N TYR A 416 17.11 17.81 -18.59
CA TYR A 416 15.80 18.43 -18.36
C TYR A 416 15.75 19.16 -17.00
N PRO A 417 14.73 19.97 -16.68
CA PRO A 417 14.71 20.75 -15.43
C PRO A 417 14.18 19.99 -14.19
N GLY A 418 14.14 18.66 -14.19
CA GLY A 418 13.55 17.88 -13.08
C GLY A 418 14.53 17.43 -11.99
N PHE A 419 14.06 16.50 -11.15
CA PHE A 419 14.82 16.00 -10.01
C PHE A 419 16.03 15.16 -10.41
N GLY A 420 15.91 14.27 -11.40
CA GLY A 420 17.00 13.37 -11.83
C GLY A 420 18.34 14.08 -12.13
N PRO A 421 18.34 15.19 -12.90
CA PRO A 421 19.52 16.03 -13.13
C PRO A 421 20.12 16.64 -11.86
N SER A 422 19.27 17.03 -10.91
CA SER A 422 19.73 17.59 -9.65
C SER A 422 20.32 16.50 -8.74
N CYS A 423 19.74 15.30 -8.72
CA CYS A 423 20.30 14.11 -8.07
C CYS A 423 21.63 13.69 -8.69
N LEU A 424 21.75 13.71 -10.03
CA LEU A 424 23.01 13.44 -10.73
C LEU A 424 24.09 14.45 -10.35
N ALA A 425 23.74 15.74 -10.26
CA ALA A 425 24.70 16.76 -9.84
C ALA A 425 25.21 16.52 -8.41
N LEU A 426 24.32 16.11 -7.49
CA LEU A 426 24.69 15.78 -6.11
C LEU A 426 25.58 14.53 -6.07
N LEU A 427 25.25 13.50 -6.84
CA LEU A 427 26.06 12.30 -6.96
C LEU A 427 27.46 12.64 -7.46
N ILE A 428 27.58 13.43 -8.54
CA ILE A 428 28.88 13.85 -9.08
C ILE A 428 29.71 14.58 -8.03
N ASP A 429 29.10 15.54 -7.33
CA ASP A 429 29.77 16.30 -6.28
C ASP A 429 30.35 15.39 -5.20
N ARG A 430 29.56 14.42 -4.74
CA ARG A 430 29.97 13.41 -3.76
C ARG A 430 31.09 12.50 -4.28
N LEU A 431 30.97 11.98 -5.51
CA LEU A 431 31.97 11.07 -6.10
C LEU A 431 33.30 11.76 -6.41
N LEU A 432 33.29 13.08 -6.62
CA LEU A 432 34.52 13.86 -6.76
C LEU A 432 35.32 13.89 -5.45
N ASP A 433 34.65 13.92 -4.30
CA ASP A 433 35.31 13.96 -2.98
C ASP A 433 35.57 12.55 -2.41
N ASP A 434 34.63 11.62 -2.57
CA ASP A 434 34.74 10.22 -2.15
C ASP A 434 34.03 9.30 -3.16
N ILE A 435 34.81 8.44 -3.84
CA ILE A 435 34.26 7.49 -4.82
C ILE A 435 33.31 6.45 -4.18
N ASN A 436 33.46 6.15 -2.89
CA ASN A 436 32.58 5.25 -2.13
C ASN A 436 31.36 5.99 -1.53
N ALA A 437 31.17 7.26 -1.87
CA ALA A 437 30.07 8.05 -1.33
C ALA A 437 28.71 7.41 -1.64
N GLN A 438 27.75 7.67 -0.76
CA GLN A 438 26.38 7.22 -0.95
C GLN A 438 25.78 7.89 -2.19
N ALA A 439 24.96 7.12 -2.90
CA ALA A 439 24.10 7.64 -3.94
C ALA A 439 23.29 8.85 -3.47
N ALA A 440 22.79 9.64 -4.43
CA ALA A 440 21.97 10.79 -4.11
C ALA A 440 20.75 10.39 -3.26
N ASP A 441 20.50 11.14 -2.20
CA ASP A 441 19.40 11.00 -1.24
C ASP A 441 18.55 12.28 -1.15
N SER A 442 18.82 13.23 -2.06
CA SER A 442 18.14 14.51 -2.18
C SER A 442 18.36 15.06 -3.59
N ALA A 443 17.48 15.95 -4.03
CA ALA A 443 17.67 16.78 -5.22
C ALA A 443 18.35 18.13 -4.92
N THR A 444 18.74 18.38 -3.67
CA THR A 444 19.38 19.61 -3.20
C THR A 444 20.81 19.34 -2.72
N GLY A 445 21.61 20.40 -2.53
CA GLY A 445 22.96 20.32 -1.96
C GLY A 445 24.12 20.38 -2.97
N ALA A 446 23.90 20.01 -4.24
CA ALA A 446 24.95 20.09 -5.26
C ALA A 446 25.40 21.53 -5.56
N PRO A 447 26.65 21.79 -5.98
CA PRO A 447 27.06 23.10 -6.46
C PRO A 447 26.32 23.57 -7.73
N ASP A 448 26.09 24.88 -7.85
CA ASP A 448 25.30 25.47 -8.94
C ASP A 448 25.83 25.17 -10.35
N GLY A 449 27.16 25.09 -10.50
CA GLY A 449 27.76 24.77 -11.79
C GLY A 449 27.47 23.34 -12.23
N LEU A 450 27.52 22.37 -11.32
CA LEU A 450 27.11 20.98 -11.59
C LEU A 450 25.60 20.88 -11.86
N ARG A 451 24.77 21.60 -11.09
CA ARG A 451 23.31 21.68 -11.34
C ARG A 451 22.99 22.20 -12.74
N ARG A 452 23.72 23.21 -13.23
CA ARG A 452 23.55 23.71 -14.59
C ARG A 452 24.02 22.69 -15.62
N LEU A 453 25.21 22.10 -15.43
CA LEU A 453 25.78 21.11 -16.33
C LEU A 453 24.83 19.94 -16.57
N THR A 454 24.31 19.31 -15.52
CA THR A 454 23.47 18.10 -15.66
C THR A 454 22.09 18.39 -16.26
N ARG A 455 21.64 19.64 -16.28
CA ARG A 455 20.40 20.05 -16.95
C ARG A 455 20.55 20.25 -18.46
N ILE A 456 21.79 20.31 -18.98
CA ILE A 456 22.04 20.44 -20.41
C ILE A 456 21.67 19.14 -21.10
N THR A 457 20.85 19.23 -22.15
CA THR A 457 20.56 18.09 -23.01
C THR A 457 21.83 17.73 -23.78
N MET A 458 22.43 16.60 -23.46
CA MET A 458 23.64 16.07 -24.08
C MET A 458 23.34 14.75 -24.80
N PRO A 459 23.99 14.45 -25.94
CA PRO A 459 23.87 13.17 -26.62
C PRO A 459 24.16 11.97 -25.71
N ARG A 460 23.60 10.80 -26.04
CA ARG A 460 24.00 9.56 -25.37
C ARG A 460 25.45 9.22 -25.69
N GLY A 461 26.16 8.67 -24.72
CA GLY A 461 27.58 8.37 -24.79
C GLY A 461 28.49 9.58 -24.54
N THR A 462 27.95 10.76 -24.20
CA THR A 462 28.78 11.91 -23.82
C THR A 462 29.63 11.58 -22.60
N VAL A 463 30.94 11.77 -22.73
CA VAL A 463 31.92 11.54 -21.67
C VAL A 463 32.29 12.87 -21.01
N LEU A 464 32.12 12.94 -19.70
CA LEU A 464 32.54 14.07 -18.87
C LEU A 464 33.71 13.65 -18.00
N THR A 465 34.89 14.18 -18.30
CA THR A 465 36.12 13.90 -17.56
C THR A 465 36.10 14.51 -16.15
N ARG A 466 36.84 13.92 -15.21
CA ARG A 466 37.00 14.46 -13.85
C ARG A 466 37.34 15.95 -13.86
N ARG A 467 38.29 16.37 -14.69
CA ARG A 467 38.72 17.78 -14.81
C ARG A 467 37.57 18.71 -15.23
N GLN A 468 36.74 18.27 -16.17
CA GLN A 468 35.55 19.02 -16.59
C GLN A 468 34.53 19.13 -15.45
N LEU A 469 34.29 18.03 -14.73
CA LEU A 469 33.38 18.00 -13.59
C LEU A 469 33.86 18.91 -12.46
N GLU A 470 35.16 18.90 -12.14
CA GLU A 470 35.77 19.82 -11.15
C GLU A 470 35.69 21.28 -11.58
N SER A 471 35.90 21.56 -12.88
CA SER A 471 35.78 22.91 -13.43
C SER A 471 34.33 23.41 -13.43
N ALA A 472 33.36 22.53 -13.72
CA ALA A 472 31.95 22.83 -13.58
C ALA A 472 31.58 23.06 -12.10
N ARG A 473 32.08 22.23 -11.19
CA ARG A 473 31.89 22.39 -9.74
C ARG A 473 32.38 23.74 -9.24
N ALA A 474 33.57 24.17 -9.67
CA ALA A 474 34.15 25.48 -9.38
C ALA A 474 33.48 26.64 -10.13
N GLY A 475 32.61 26.36 -11.10
CA GLY A 475 31.94 27.36 -11.93
C GLY A 475 32.83 28.06 -12.95
N THR A 476 34.03 27.53 -13.20
CA THR A 476 35.03 28.04 -14.17
C THR A 476 34.81 27.48 -15.58
N TRP A 477 34.13 26.35 -15.70
CA TRP A 477 33.62 25.84 -16.98
C TRP A 477 32.09 25.88 -16.99
N ARG A 478 31.54 26.50 -18.04
CA ARG A 478 30.09 26.76 -18.19
C ARG A 478 29.65 26.41 -19.61
N PRO A 479 29.59 25.12 -19.93
CA PRO A 479 29.16 24.73 -21.26
C PRO A 479 27.69 25.06 -21.45
N THR A 480 27.29 25.22 -22.71
CA THR A 480 25.90 25.37 -23.14
C THR A 480 25.47 24.13 -23.93
N ARG A 481 24.23 24.12 -24.41
CA ARG A 481 23.74 23.07 -25.30
C ARG A 481 24.54 23.02 -26.61
N ASP A 482 25.07 24.15 -27.07
CA ASP A 482 25.75 24.27 -28.36
C ASP A 482 27.11 23.58 -28.36
N ASP A 483 27.72 23.41 -27.18
CA ASP A 483 28.94 22.61 -27.00
C ASP A 483 28.71 21.10 -27.18
N PHE A 484 27.44 20.66 -27.22
CA PHE A 484 27.03 19.26 -27.32
C PHE A 484 25.96 19.07 -28.41
N PRO A 485 26.30 19.26 -29.70
CA PRO A 485 25.34 19.18 -30.78
C PRO A 485 24.65 17.81 -30.82
N VAL A 486 23.32 17.83 -30.75
CA VAL A 486 22.48 16.64 -30.93
C VAL A 486 22.03 16.62 -32.39
N HIS A 487 22.49 15.64 -33.18
CA HIS A 487 22.04 15.51 -34.56
C HIS A 487 20.55 15.11 -34.59
N GLU A 488 19.70 16.00 -35.09
CA GLU A 488 18.27 15.74 -35.31
C GLU A 488 18.10 14.62 -36.34
N GLY A 489 17.64 13.45 -35.88
CA GLY A 489 17.48 12.25 -36.70
C GLY A 489 17.42 10.94 -35.91
N ARG A 490 17.93 10.92 -34.67
CA ARG A 490 17.63 9.87 -33.69
C ARG A 490 16.75 10.46 -32.60
N HIS A 491 15.48 10.05 -32.55
CA HIS A 491 14.60 10.34 -31.40
C HIS A 491 15.15 9.65 -30.15
N ASP A 492 16.10 10.30 -29.48
CA ASP A 492 16.72 9.90 -28.21
C ASP A 492 16.44 10.94 -27.13
N ALA A 493 15.19 11.43 -27.04
CA ALA A 493 14.75 12.10 -25.83
C ALA A 493 14.76 11.06 -24.68
N PRO A 494 15.32 11.37 -23.49
CA PRO A 494 15.26 10.45 -22.37
C PRO A 494 13.80 10.20 -21.98
N PRO A 495 13.41 8.95 -21.66
CA PRO A 495 12.09 8.70 -21.09
C PRO A 495 11.96 9.52 -19.80
N ARG A 496 10.86 10.26 -19.68
CA ARG A 496 10.48 10.93 -18.44
C ARG A 496 10.16 9.84 -17.42
N PHE A 497 11.04 9.61 -16.45
CA PHE A 497 10.71 8.79 -15.30
C PHE A 497 9.64 9.54 -14.47
N MET A 498 8.48 8.90 -14.27
CA MET A 498 7.50 9.25 -13.24
C MET A 498 7.93 8.64 -11.91
#